data_AF-A0A510IX88-F1
#
_entry.id   AF-A0A510IX88-F1
#
_cell.length_a   1.000
_cell.length_b   1.000
_cell.length_c   1.000
_cell.angle_alpha   90.00
_cell.angle_beta   90.00
_cell.angle_gamma   90.00
#
_symmetry.space_group_name_H-M   'P 1'
#
loop_
_entity.id
_entity.type
_entity.pdbx_description
1 polymer ?
#
loop_
_entity_poly.entity_id
_entity_poly.type
_entity_poly.pdbx_seq_one_letter_code
_entity_poly.pdbx_strand_id
1 'polypeptide(L)'
;MQCGNCHSNQNNPVTGAPGAPGWAMAPIELNWSHKSSAQICKLLTTPQDNGGRSPDSLLKFISENPLALWGWNPGGKRQPVNIPHDKLVEAMKGWIAAGTPCPSEGATN
;
A
#
# COMPACT_ATOMS: atom_id res chain seq x y z
N MET A 1 -10.44 1.04 24.91
CA MET A 1 -11.13 0.79 23.61
C MET A 1 -10.23 -0.12 22.79
N GLN A 2 -10.77 -1.14 22.12
CA GLN A 2 -9.99 -2.09 21.31
C GLN A 2 -10.12 -1.75 19.82
N CYS A 3 -9.08 -1.98 19.02
CA CYS A 3 -9.07 -1.67 17.59
C CYS A 3 -10.24 -2.33 16.85
N GLY A 4 -10.60 -3.56 17.22
CA GLY A 4 -11.69 -4.34 16.63
C GLY A 4 -13.09 -3.75 16.82
N ASN A 5 -13.28 -2.76 17.69
CA ASN A 5 -14.58 -2.09 17.85
C ASN A 5 -14.90 -1.15 16.67
N CYS A 6 -13.88 -0.66 15.98
CA CYS A 6 -14.04 0.23 14.82
C CYS A 6 -13.60 -0.45 13.52
N HIS A 7 -12.56 -1.28 13.57
CA HIS A 7 -12.01 -2.01 12.43
C HIS A 7 -12.61 -3.42 12.36
N SER A 8 -13.13 -3.80 11.20
CA SER A 8 -13.83 -5.07 11.00
C SER A 8 -13.50 -5.68 9.64
N ASN A 9 -14.27 -6.69 9.22
CA ASN A 9 -14.15 -7.29 7.89
C ASN A 9 -14.57 -6.37 6.74
N GLN A 10 -15.10 -5.18 7.05
CA GLN A 10 -15.51 -4.17 6.09
C GLN A 10 -15.34 -2.77 6.67
N ASN A 11 -15.35 -1.77 5.78
CA ASN A 11 -15.34 -0.36 6.16
C ASN A 11 -16.49 -0.02 7.10
N ASN A 12 -16.19 0.73 8.16
CA ASN A 12 -17.21 1.24 9.06
C ASN A 12 -17.85 2.50 8.45
N PRO A 13 -19.17 2.50 8.14
CA PRO A 13 -19.81 3.65 7.50
C PRO A 13 -20.01 4.85 8.43
N VAL A 14 -20.01 4.64 9.76
CA VAL A 14 -20.23 5.68 10.77
C VAL A 14 -18.93 6.40 11.11
N THR A 15 -17.88 5.64 11.42
CA THR A 15 -16.58 6.21 11.82
C THR A 15 -15.64 6.45 10.63
N GLY A 16 -15.94 5.83 9.48
CA GLY A 16 -15.04 5.77 8.34
C GLY A 16 -13.84 4.85 8.56
N ALA A 17 -13.73 4.15 9.68
CA ALA A 17 -12.58 3.28 9.94
C ALA A 17 -12.41 2.22 8.84
N PRO A 18 -11.18 1.99 8.32
CA PRO A 18 -10.93 0.96 7.32
C PRO A 18 -11.21 -0.43 7.87
N GLY A 19 -11.71 -1.32 7.02
CA GLY A 19 -11.87 -2.73 7.37
C GLY A 19 -11.86 -3.63 6.15
N ALA A 20 -11.32 -4.82 6.33
CA ALA A 20 -11.29 -5.90 5.36
C ALA A 20 -11.09 -7.24 6.09
N PRO A 21 -11.37 -8.41 5.47
CA PRO A 21 -11.09 -9.69 6.09
C PRO A 21 -9.62 -9.79 6.52
N GLY A 22 -9.37 -10.16 7.79
CA GLY A 22 -8.02 -10.24 8.35
C GLY A 22 -7.35 -8.88 8.57
N TRP A 23 -8.14 -7.80 8.75
CA TRP A 23 -7.61 -6.47 8.97
C TRP A 23 -6.56 -6.44 10.09
N ALA A 24 -5.44 -5.82 9.78
CA ALA A 24 -4.39 -5.47 10.73
C ALA A 24 -3.78 -4.14 10.31
N MET A 25 -3.30 -3.39 11.30
CA MET A 25 -2.49 -2.20 11.04
C MET A 25 -1.14 -2.63 10.46
N ALA A 26 -0.67 -1.92 9.44
CA ALA A 26 0.67 -2.14 8.92
C ALA A 26 1.73 -1.86 10.01
N PRO A 27 2.82 -2.64 10.05
CA PRO A 27 3.92 -2.41 10.98
C PRO A 27 4.57 -1.03 10.72
N ILE A 28 5.14 -0.42 11.76
CA ILE A 28 5.61 0.98 11.73
C ILE A 28 6.76 1.18 10.73
N GLU A 29 7.52 0.13 10.47
CA GLU A 29 8.62 0.08 9.51
C GLU A 29 8.14 0.37 8.08
N LEU A 30 6.88 0.03 7.76
CA LEU A 30 6.25 0.29 6.46
C LEU A 30 5.55 1.66 6.39
N ASN A 31 5.73 2.54 7.38
CA ASN A 31 5.24 3.90 7.28
C ASN A 31 6.04 4.69 6.24
N TRP A 32 5.39 5.09 5.14
CA TRP A 32 6.02 5.87 4.07
C TRP A 32 5.94 7.38 4.28
N SER A 33 5.24 7.83 5.32
CA SER A 33 5.13 9.25 5.63
C SER A 33 6.53 9.86 5.80
N HIS A 34 6.78 10.97 5.10
CA HIS A 34 8.06 11.68 5.10
C HIS A 34 9.25 10.92 4.49
N LYS A 35 9.04 9.79 3.81
CA LYS A 35 10.09 9.12 3.02
C LYS A 35 10.15 9.68 1.59
N SER A 36 11.35 9.81 1.04
CA SER A 36 11.56 10.09 -0.38
C SER A 36 11.27 8.86 -1.25
N SER A 37 11.06 9.07 -2.55
CA SER A 37 10.85 7.97 -3.51
C SER A 37 12.03 6.99 -3.53
N ALA A 38 13.26 7.47 -3.35
CA ALA A 38 14.45 6.62 -3.22
C ALA A 38 14.41 5.76 -1.95
N GLN A 39 13.98 6.33 -0.82
CA GLN A 39 13.85 5.60 0.45
C GLN A 39 12.73 4.55 0.40
N ILE A 40 11.59 4.88 -0.22
CA ILE A 40 10.49 3.94 -0.41
C ILE A 40 10.93 2.80 -1.34
N CYS A 41 11.60 3.11 -2.46
CA CYS A 41 12.09 2.08 -3.36
C CYS A 41 13.07 1.14 -2.69
N LYS A 42 14.05 1.67 -1.94
CA LYS A 42 15.00 0.87 -1.19
C LYS A 42 14.30 -0.06 -0.20
N LEU A 43 13.31 0.45 0.54
CA LEU A 43 12.49 -0.34 1.45
C LEU A 43 11.77 -1.46 0.68
N LEU A 44 11.11 -1.15 -0.44
CA LEU A 44 10.37 -2.14 -1.23
C LEU A 44 11.26 -3.21 -1.86
N THR A 45 12.51 -2.88 -2.20
CA THR A 45 13.44 -3.78 -2.90
C THR A 45 14.40 -4.53 -1.95
N THR A 46 14.37 -4.24 -0.65
CA THR A 46 15.20 -4.91 0.36
C THR A 46 14.33 -5.88 1.16
N PRO A 47 14.41 -7.21 0.94
CA PRO A 47 13.53 -8.18 1.59
C PRO A 47 13.54 -8.14 3.12
N GLN A 48 14.67 -7.77 3.72
CA GLN A 48 14.81 -7.65 5.17
C GLN A 48 13.97 -6.50 5.75
N ASP A 49 13.69 -5.48 4.95
CA ASP A 49 13.01 -4.25 5.37
C ASP A 49 11.52 -4.23 4.98
N ASN A 50 11.08 -5.09 4.04
CA ASN A 50 9.70 -5.15 3.55
C ASN A 50 8.89 -6.37 4.06
N GLY A 51 9.43 -7.12 5.02
CA GLY A 51 8.80 -8.34 5.55
C GLY A 51 8.97 -9.57 4.64
N GLY A 52 10.10 -9.67 3.94
CA GLY A 52 10.47 -10.83 3.12
C GLY A 52 9.75 -10.91 1.78
N ARG A 53 9.17 -9.81 1.29
CA ARG A 53 8.36 -9.79 0.07
C ARG A 53 9.23 -9.68 -1.17
N SER A 54 8.96 -10.56 -2.15
CA SER A 54 9.47 -10.40 -3.51
C SER A 54 8.69 -9.31 -4.27
N PRO A 55 9.23 -8.79 -5.39
CA PRO A 55 8.49 -7.88 -6.27
C PRO A 55 7.14 -8.44 -6.72
N ASP A 56 7.05 -9.72 -7.07
CA ASP A 56 5.79 -10.37 -7.45
C ASP A 56 4.79 -10.44 -6.28
N SER A 57 5.28 -10.63 -5.05
CA SER A 57 4.43 -10.62 -3.85
C SER A 57 3.87 -9.22 -3.57
N LEU A 58 4.68 -8.18 -3.82
CA LEU A 58 4.21 -6.79 -3.76
C LEU A 58 3.15 -6.51 -4.84
N LEU A 59 3.38 -6.97 -6.07
CA LEU A 59 2.41 -6.85 -7.17
C LEU A 59 1.10 -7.55 -6.83
N LYS A 60 1.14 -8.78 -6.33
CA LYS A 60 -0.05 -9.51 -5.91
C LYS A 60 -0.81 -8.77 -4.80
N PHE A 61 -0.08 -8.26 -3.81
CA PHE A 61 -0.68 -7.50 -2.72
C PHE A 61 -1.38 -6.24 -3.24
N ILE A 62 -0.70 -5.40 -4.03
CA ILE A 62 -1.27 -4.13 -4.50
C ILE A 62 -2.43 -4.35 -5.48
N SER A 63 -2.43 -5.45 -6.25
CA SER A 63 -3.44 -5.74 -7.27
C SER A 63 -4.69 -6.42 -6.71
N GLU A 64 -4.54 -7.31 -5.72
CA GLU A 64 -5.64 -8.20 -5.31
C GLU A 64 -6.05 -8.02 -3.85
N ASN A 65 -5.17 -7.52 -2.98
CA ASN A 65 -5.44 -7.55 -1.55
C ASN A 65 -6.52 -6.52 -1.16
N PRO A 66 -7.60 -6.93 -0.45
CA PRO A 66 -8.64 -6.01 0.00
C PRO A 66 -8.14 -4.84 0.84
N LEU A 67 -7.06 -5.01 1.61
CA LEU A 67 -6.44 -3.92 2.39
C LEU A 67 -5.79 -2.87 1.49
N ALA A 68 -5.18 -3.29 0.37
CA ALA A 68 -4.64 -2.37 -0.63
C ALA A 68 -5.76 -1.68 -1.41
N LEU A 69 -6.76 -2.44 -1.86
CA LEU A 69 -7.90 -1.95 -2.62
C LEU A 69 -8.76 -0.93 -1.87
N TRP A 70 -8.65 -0.89 -0.54
CA TRP A 70 -9.28 0.13 0.29
C TRP A 70 -9.00 1.57 -0.20
N GLY A 71 -7.81 1.84 -0.74
CA GLY A 71 -7.47 3.16 -1.28
C GLY A 71 -8.42 3.64 -2.40
N TRP A 72 -9.02 2.71 -3.15
CA TRP A 72 -9.96 3.00 -4.23
C TRP A 72 -11.43 2.86 -3.82
N ASN A 73 -11.71 2.20 -2.69
CA ASN A 73 -13.04 2.11 -2.10
C ASN A 73 -13.01 2.43 -0.60
N PRO A 74 -12.70 3.68 -0.22
CA PRO A 74 -12.50 4.02 1.18
C PRO A 74 -13.82 4.16 1.94
N GLY A 75 -13.78 3.97 3.25
CA GLY A 75 -14.93 4.15 4.13
C GLY A 75 -15.26 5.62 4.42
N GLY A 76 -16.55 5.91 4.64
CA GLY A 76 -17.03 7.22 5.08
C GLY A 76 -17.03 8.26 3.95
N LYS A 77 -16.51 9.46 4.22
CA LYS A 77 -16.44 10.59 3.26
C LYS A 77 -15.04 10.80 2.65
N ARG A 78 -14.15 9.81 2.79
CA ARG A 78 -12.79 9.90 2.25
C ARG A 78 -12.83 9.83 0.73
N GLN A 79 -11.94 10.58 0.10
CA GLN A 79 -11.78 10.54 -1.35
C GLN A 79 -10.95 9.32 -1.73
N PRO A 80 -11.34 8.59 -2.79
CA PRO A 80 -10.51 7.53 -3.34
C PRO A 80 -9.22 8.10 -3.92
N VAL A 81 -8.24 7.22 -4.15
CA VAL A 81 -7.04 7.57 -4.90
C VAL A 81 -7.44 8.07 -6.31
N ASN A 82 -6.95 9.26 -6.67
CA ASN A 82 -7.28 9.90 -7.96
C ASN A 82 -6.70 9.15 -9.17
N ILE A 83 -5.62 8.39 -8.98
CA ILE A 83 -5.03 7.53 -10.00
C ILE A 83 -5.83 6.24 -10.08
N PRO A 84 -6.33 5.82 -11.26
CA PRO A 84 -6.99 4.54 -11.43
C PRO A 84 -6.12 3.35 -10.96
N HIS A 85 -6.74 2.36 -10.31
CA HIS A 85 -6.03 1.22 -9.74
C HIS A 85 -5.31 0.37 -10.79
N ASP A 86 -5.95 0.15 -11.93
CA ASP A 86 -5.39 -0.55 -13.09
C ASP A 86 -4.10 0.12 -13.60
N LYS A 87 -4.06 1.46 -13.60
CA LYS A 87 -2.86 2.23 -13.96
C LYS A 87 -1.73 2.06 -12.97
N LEU A 88 -2.02 1.98 -11.66
CA LEU A 88 -1.00 1.64 -10.68
C LEU A 88 -0.46 0.21 -10.90
N VAL A 89 -1.34 -0.75 -11.14
CA VAL A 89 -0.95 -2.15 -11.40
C VAL A 89 -0.11 -2.26 -12.67
N GLU A 90 -0.46 -1.55 -13.73
CA GLU A 90 0.31 -1.46 -14.98
C GLU A 90 1.70 -0.88 -14.73
N ALA A 91 1.81 0.23 -14.00
CA ALA A 91 3.08 0.85 -13.64
C ALA A 91 3.98 -0.07 -12.79
N MET A 92 3.39 -0.77 -11.81
CA MET A 92 4.10 -1.76 -10.99
C MET A 92 4.66 -2.91 -11.84
N LYS A 93 3.88 -3.44 -12.78
CA LYS A 93 4.34 -4.49 -13.71
C LYS A 93 5.53 -3.99 -14.55
N GLY A 94 5.43 -2.78 -15.08
CA GLY A 94 6.52 -2.16 -15.85
C GLY A 94 7.79 -1.98 -15.02
N TRP A 95 7.65 -1.48 -13.79
CA TRP A 95 8.77 -1.31 -12.86
C TRP A 95 9.45 -2.64 -12.49
N ILE A 96 8.67 -3.70 -12.26
CA ILE A 96 9.19 -5.04 -11.99
C ILE A 96 9.91 -5.62 -13.21
N ALA A 97 9.31 -5.50 -14.41
CA ALA A 97 9.92 -5.96 -15.66
C ALA A 97 11.26 -5.26 -15.96
N ALA A 98 11.42 -4.02 -15.53
CA ALA A 98 12.66 -3.25 -15.64
C ALA A 98 13.72 -3.63 -14.57
N GLY A 99 13.45 -4.61 -13.71
CA GLY A 99 14.37 -5.03 -12.64
C GLY A 99 14.25 -4.21 -11.36
N THR A 100 13.10 -3.60 -11.10
CA THR A 100 12.82 -2.78 -9.90
C THR A 100 13.85 -1.66 -9.64
N PRO A 101 14.19 -0.83 -10.64
CA PRO A 101 15.20 0.21 -10.46
C PRO A 101 14.77 1.24 -9.42
N CYS A 102 15.71 1.70 -8.59
CA CYS A 102 15.48 2.80 -7.66
C CYS A 102 15.98 4.13 -8.20
N PRO A 103 15.24 5.23 -7.97
CA PRO A 103 15.71 6.57 -8.33
C PRO A 103 16.86 7.00 -7.43
N SER A 104 17.69 7.93 -7.92
CA SER A 104 18.71 8.59 -7.12
C SER A 104 18.11 9.44 -6.01
N GLU A 105 18.84 9.63 -4.91
CA GLU A 105 18.43 10.57 -3.86
C GLU A 105 18.23 11.97 -4.45
N GLY A 106 17.08 12.60 -4.18
CA GLY A 106 16.75 13.93 -4.69
C GLY A 106 15.89 13.97 -5.95
N ALA A 107 15.55 12.83 -6.56
CA ALA A 107 14.48 12.79 -7.56
C ALA A 107 13.13 13.05 -6.86
N THR A 108 12.64 14.28 -6.93
CA THR A 108 11.30 14.65 -6.47
C THR A 108 10.26 14.16 -7.48
N ASN A 109 9.11 13.70 -6.97
CA ASN A 109 7.91 13.40 -7.77
C ASN A 109 7.39 14.65 -8.49
#